data_AF-A0AAU4XT96-F1
#
_entry.id   AF-A0AAU4XT96-F1
#
_cell.length_a   1.000
_cell.length_b   1.000
_cell.length_c   1.000
_cell.angle_alpha   90.00
_cell.angle_beta   90.00
_cell.angle_gamma   90.00
#
_symmetry.space_group_name_H-M   'P 1'
#
loop_
_entity.id
_entity.type
_entity.pdbx_description
1 polymer ?
#
loop_
_entity_poly.entity_id
_entity_poly.type
_entity_poly.pdbx_seq_one_letter_code
_entity_poly.pdbx_strand_id
1 'polypeptide(L)'
;MPHLEQLRTPLTPEEVELAFEYLLAIQDHSEHALATVIDRTNAVPAPTGLLLRLAEDIIIPVTDLAPDADPCADSFALDEVGGVLLATLEEWTRECVPSAIWGIANTIIRFTENVLRQEGEDTVDTLKTMRTEHLERARAA
;
A
#
# COMPACT_ATOMS: atom_id res chain seq x y z
N MET A 1 18.75 -4.42 11.06
CA MET A 1 18.94 -5.65 10.23
C MET A 1 19.33 -5.20 8.82
N PRO A 2 20.09 -5.94 7.99
CA PRO A 2 20.32 -5.51 6.62
C PRO A 2 19.02 -5.79 5.86
N HIS A 3 18.13 -4.79 5.76
CA HIS A 3 17.03 -4.86 4.83
C HIS A 3 17.64 -4.80 3.46
N LEU A 4 17.64 -5.96 2.82
CA LEU A 4 17.97 -6.16 1.44
C LEU A 4 17.31 -5.03 0.64
N GLU A 5 18.12 -4.24 -0.07
CA GLU A 5 17.77 -3.71 -1.39
C GLU A 5 17.54 -4.90 -2.35
N GLN A 6 16.64 -5.83 -1.97
CA GLN A 6 15.97 -6.65 -2.94
C GLN A 6 15.17 -5.65 -3.74
N LEU A 7 15.68 -5.27 -4.91
CA LEU A 7 14.93 -4.56 -5.92
C LEU A 7 13.62 -5.31 -6.11
N ARG A 8 12.57 -4.86 -5.42
CA ARG A 8 11.21 -5.34 -5.62
C ARG A 8 10.85 -4.97 -7.05
N THR A 9 10.29 -5.91 -7.79
CA THR A 9 9.79 -5.60 -9.13
C THR A 9 8.78 -4.46 -8.99
N PRO A 10 8.94 -3.33 -9.70
CA PRO A 10 7.97 -2.24 -9.65
C PRO A 10 6.58 -2.73 -10.06
N LEU A 11 5.53 -2.16 -9.46
CA LEU A 11 4.16 -2.38 -9.92
C LEU A 11 4.01 -1.87 -11.35
N THR A 12 3.34 -2.62 -12.22
CA THR A 12 2.97 -2.11 -13.55
C THR A 12 1.90 -1.02 -13.41
N PRO A 13 1.71 -0.15 -14.42
CA PRO A 13 0.64 0.85 -14.38
C PRO A 13 -0.76 0.23 -14.17
N GLU A 14 -1.00 -0.95 -14.72
CA GLU A 14 -2.26 -1.70 -14.59
C GLU A 14 -2.43 -2.24 -13.16
N GLU A 15 -1.36 -2.75 -12.56
CA GLU A 15 -1.35 -3.20 -11.16
C GLU A 15 -1.60 -2.02 -10.19
N VAL A 16 -0.97 -0.86 -10.44
CA VAL A 16 -1.22 0.36 -9.65
C VAL A 16 -2.69 0.78 -9.75
N GLU A 17 -3.24 0.89 -10.96
CA GLU A 17 -4.64 1.28 -11.15
C GLU A 17 -5.57 0.34 -10.38
N LEU A 18 -5.37 -0.97 -10.55
CA LEU A 18 -6.20 -1.99 -9.91
C LEU A 18 -6.11 -1.94 -8.38
N ALA A 19 -4.90 -1.78 -7.83
CA ALA A 19 -4.70 -1.71 -6.38
C ALA A 19 -5.41 -0.49 -5.78
N PHE A 20 -5.31 0.69 -6.41
CA PHE A 20 -6.01 1.88 -5.94
C PHE A 20 -7.53 1.81 -6.16
N GLU A 21 -8.02 1.14 -7.21
CA GLU A 21 -9.45 0.86 -7.38
C GLU A 21 -10.00 0.01 -6.23
N TYR A 22 -9.25 -0.99 -5.73
CA TYR A 22 -9.61 -1.74 -4.52
C TYR A 22 -9.74 -0.82 -3.30
N LEU A 23 -8.73 0.04 -3.07
CA LEU A 23 -8.73 0.95 -1.91
C LEU A 23 -9.90 1.93 -1.97
N LEU A 24 -10.15 2.54 -3.14
CA LEU A 24 -11.23 3.49 -3.34
C LEU A 24 -12.61 2.83 -3.17
N ALA A 25 -12.81 1.63 -3.73
CA ALA A 25 -14.07 0.91 -3.57
C ALA A 25 -14.36 0.57 -2.10
N ILE A 26 -13.33 0.18 -1.33
CA ILE A 26 -13.44 -0.11 0.10
C ILE A 26 -13.69 1.17 0.91
N GLN A 27 -12.99 2.26 0.60
CA GLN A 27 -13.13 3.56 1.25
C GLN A 27 -14.51 4.18 1.03
N ASP A 28 -15.04 4.09 -0.20
CA ASP A 28 -16.37 4.57 -0.54
C ASP A 28 -17.50 3.62 -0.07
N HIS A 29 -17.14 2.49 0.56
CA HIS A 29 -18.06 1.42 0.95
C HIS A 29 -18.95 0.94 -0.22
N SER A 30 -18.42 0.95 -1.44
CA SER A 30 -19.16 0.64 -2.66
C SER A 30 -19.03 -0.84 -3.02
N GLU A 31 -20.02 -1.63 -2.62
CA GLU A 31 -20.08 -3.07 -2.96
C GLU A 31 -20.08 -3.31 -4.48
N HIS A 32 -20.73 -2.44 -5.25
CA HIS A 32 -20.77 -2.55 -6.71
C HIS A 32 -19.40 -2.28 -7.35
N ALA A 33 -18.71 -1.24 -6.90
CA ALA A 33 -17.35 -0.97 -7.39
C ALA A 33 -16.41 -2.11 -7.02
N LEU A 34 -16.51 -2.61 -5.77
CA LEU A 34 -15.68 -3.70 -5.31
C LEU A 34 -15.90 -4.99 -6.12
N ALA A 35 -17.15 -5.36 -6.39
CA ALA A 35 -17.48 -6.49 -7.26
C ALA A 35 -16.89 -6.31 -8.68
N THR A 36 -16.99 -5.09 -9.23
CA THR A 36 -16.42 -4.78 -10.56
C THR A 36 -14.90 -4.97 -10.59
N VAL A 37 -14.20 -4.54 -9.54
CA VAL A 37 -12.74 -4.70 -9.42
C VAL A 37 -12.37 -6.18 -9.25
N ILE A 38 -13.11 -6.93 -8.44
CA ILE A 38 -12.92 -8.37 -8.25
C ILE A 38 -13.09 -9.12 -9.58
N ASP A 39 -14.16 -8.84 -10.33
CA ASP A 39 -14.45 -9.47 -11.62
C ASP A 39 -13.37 -9.18 -12.68
N ARG A 40 -12.74 -8.00 -12.63
CA ARG A 40 -11.60 -7.64 -13.49
C ARG A 40 -10.31 -8.39 -13.10
N THR A 41 -10.16 -8.76 -11.84
CA THR A 41 -8.95 -9.39 -11.28
C THR A 41 -8.92 -10.91 -11.51
N ASN A 42 -9.32 -11.40 -12.69
CA ASN A 42 -9.61 -12.82 -13.04
C ASN A 42 -8.54 -13.91 -12.77
N ALA A 43 -7.54 -13.67 -11.92
CA ALA A 43 -6.90 -14.59 -10.94
C ALA A 43 -5.39 -14.33 -10.75
N VAL A 44 -4.78 -13.37 -11.44
CA VAL A 44 -3.35 -13.04 -11.28
C VAL A 44 -3.11 -11.54 -11.49
N PRO A 45 -2.39 -10.86 -10.57
CA PRO A 45 -1.94 -11.33 -9.25
C PRO A 45 -3.10 -11.48 -8.25
N ALA A 46 -2.89 -12.29 -7.20
CA ALA A 46 -3.86 -12.40 -6.11
C ALA A 46 -4.05 -11.02 -5.45
N PRO A 47 -5.29 -10.57 -5.17
CA PRO A 47 -5.55 -9.23 -4.62
C PRO A 47 -4.77 -8.92 -3.34
N THR A 48 -4.59 -9.92 -2.46
CA THR A 48 -3.79 -9.78 -1.23
C THR A 48 -2.32 -9.48 -1.53
N GLY A 49 -1.71 -10.20 -2.48
CA GLY A 49 -0.33 -9.96 -2.90
C GLY A 49 -0.15 -8.62 -3.61
N LEU A 50 -1.13 -8.20 -4.42
CA LEU A 50 -1.13 -6.88 -5.05
C LEU A 50 -1.19 -5.76 -4.00
N LEU A 51 -2.11 -5.85 -3.05
CA LEU A 51 -2.24 -4.87 -1.97
C LEU A 51 -1.03 -4.86 -1.04
N LEU A 52 -0.40 -6.01 -0.78
CA LEU A 52 0.85 -6.07 -0.02
C LEU A 52 1.97 -5.30 -0.73
N ARG A 53 2.16 -5.52 -2.04
CA ARG A 53 3.17 -4.79 -2.82
C ARG A 53 2.90 -3.28 -2.82
N LEU A 54 1.63 -2.88 -2.91
CA LEU A 54 1.26 -1.47 -2.78
C LEU A 54 1.55 -0.93 -1.37
N ALA A 55 1.27 -1.71 -0.31
CA ALA A 55 1.56 -1.32 1.06
C ALA A 55 3.06 -1.07 1.24
N GLU A 56 3.91 -1.94 0.71
CA GLU A 56 5.36 -1.73 0.73
C GLU A 56 5.79 -0.44 -0.01
N ASP A 57 5.19 -0.15 -1.17
CA ASP A 57 5.48 1.07 -1.95
C ASP A 57 5.00 2.36 -1.28
N ILE A 58 4.09 2.26 -0.31
CA ILE A 58 3.55 3.38 0.46
C ILE A 58 4.27 3.53 1.81
N ILE A 59 4.51 2.43 2.51
CA ILE A 59 5.02 2.43 3.88
C ILE A 59 6.53 2.64 3.89
N ILE A 60 7.28 1.91 3.06
CA ILE A 60 8.75 1.96 3.08
C ILE A 60 9.28 3.39 2.89
N PRO A 61 8.84 4.17 1.88
CA PRO A 61 9.37 5.53 1.69
C PRO A 61 9.11 6.49 2.85
N VAL A 62 8.15 6.17 3.73
CA VAL A 62 7.74 6.99 4.87
C VAL A 62 8.44 6.53 6.14
N THR A 63 8.69 5.23 6.28
CA THR A 63 9.21 4.64 7.51
C THR A 63 10.69 4.35 7.48
N ASP A 64 11.26 4.05 6.31
CA ASP A 64 12.65 3.63 6.16
C ASP A 64 13.61 4.74 6.59
N LEU A 65 14.75 4.31 7.15
CA LEU A 65 15.79 5.22 7.57
C LEU A 65 16.56 5.71 6.33
N ALA A 66 16.18 6.89 5.84
CA ALA A 66 16.86 7.49 4.69
C ALA A 66 18.37 7.63 4.96
N PRO A 67 19.24 7.22 4.01
CA PRO A 67 20.69 7.16 4.21
C PRO A 67 21.34 8.55 4.43
N ASP A 68 20.64 9.62 4.05
CA ASP A 68 21.04 11.01 4.19
C ASP A 68 20.36 11.75 5.36
N ALA A 69 19.43 11.10 6.08
CA ALA A 69 18.82 11.66 7.28
C ALA A 69 19.78 11.61 8.48
N ASP A 70 19.69 12.59 9.38
CA ASP A 70 20.37 12.54 10.67
C ASP A 70 19.64 11.53 11.57
N PRO A 71 20.22 10.35 11.86
CA PRO A 71 19.50 9.29 12.54
C PRO A 71 19.26 9.65 14.01
N CYS A 72 18.03 9.51 14.47
CA CYS A 72 17.64 9.70 15.86
C CYS A 72 16.85 8.50 16.38
N ALA A 73 16.61 8.44 17.69
CA ALA A 73 15.87 7.34 18.30
C ALA A 73 14.48 7.15 17.66
N ASP A 74 13.82 8.24 17.29
CA ASP A 74 12.50 8.21 16.66
C ASP A 74 12.54 7.68 15.23
N SER A 75 13.57 8.01 14.44
CA SER A 75 13.72 7.48 13.08
C SER A 75 14.02 5.99 13.07
N PHE A 76 14.81 5.49 14.03
CA PHE A 76 15.00 4.05 14.22
C PHE A 76 13.70 3.36 14.65
N ALA A 77 12.95 3.97 15.57
CA ALA A 77 11.67 3.41 16.00
C ALA A 77 10.67 3.35 14.84
N LEU A 78 10.65 4.37 13.97
CA LEU A 78 9.77 4.42 12.81
C LEU A 78 10.12 3.35 11.77
N ASP A 79 11.40 3.15 11.47
CA ASP A 79 11.88 2.09 10.58
C ASP A 79 11.46 0.70 11.07
N GLU A 80 11.71 0.40 12.34
CA GLU A 80 11.33 -0.87 12.96
C GLU A 80 9.80 -1.06 12.97
N VAL A 81 9.03 0.00 13.24
CA VAL A 81 7.55 -0.06 13.18
C VAL A 81 7.05 -0.33 11.75
N GLY A 82 7.65 0.30 10.74
CA GLY A 82 7.37 0.02 9.33
C GLY A 82 7.64 -1.44 8.96
N GLY A 83 8.79 -1.96 9.39
CA GLY A 83 9.16 -3.37 9.21
C GLY A 83 8.18 -4.34 9.87
N VAL A 84 7.80 -4.09 11.14
CA VAL A 84 6.82 -4.92 11.87
C VAL A 84 5.44 -4.90 11.20
N LEU A 85 5.00 -3.73 10.74
CA LEU A 85 3.73 -3.58 10.03
C LEU A 85 3.71 -4.41 8.74
N LEU A 86 4.75 -4.29 7.90
CA LEU A 86 4.84 -5.03 6.64
C LEU A 86 4.96 -6.54 6.86
N ALA A 87 5.74 -6.97 7.85
CA ALA A 87 5.84 -8.39 8.21
C ALA A 87 4.48 -8.98 8.64
N THR A 88 3.68 -8.19 9.36
CA THR A 88 2.32 -8.59 9.76
C THR A 88 1.40 -8.74 8.53
N LEU A 89 1.46 -7.80 7.59
CA LEU A 89 0.67 -7.86 6.35
C LEU A 89 1.11 -9.03 5.45
N GLU A 90 2.40 -9.34 5.41
CA GLU A 90 2.94 -10.50 4.70
C GLU A 90 2.41 -11.82 5.31
N GLU A 91 2.38 -11.93 6.64
CA GLU A 91 1.81 -13.08 7.33
C GLU A 91 0.33 -13.25 7.03
N TRP A 92 -0.46 -12.18 7.06
CA TRP A 92 -1.88 -12.22 6.67
C TRP A 92 -2.09 -12.64 5.22
N THR A 93 -1.20 -12.20 4.32
CA THR A 93 -1.22 -12.60 2.91
C THR A 93 -0.95 -14.09 2.76
N ARG A 94 -0.04 -14.65 3.56
CA ARG A 94 0.35 -16.07 3.55
C ARG A 94 -0.75 -16.99 4.11
N GLU A 95 -1.50 -16.53 5.10
CA GLU A 95 -2.61 -17.30 5.71
C GLU A 95 -3.83 -17.44 4.78
N CYS A 96 -3.90 -16.66 3.68
CA CYS A 96 -4.91 -16.76 2.63
C CYS A 96 -6.37 -16.75 3.14
N VAL A 97 -6.66 -16.00 4.21
CA VAL A 97 -8.04 -15.84 4.71
C VAL A 97 -8.82 -14.88 3.80
N PRO A 98 -10.12 -15.14 3.48
CA PRO A 98 -10.91 -14.25 2.62
C PRO A 98 -10.99 -12.79 3.13
N SER A 99 -10.88 -12.59 4.45
CA SER A 99 -10.85 -11.28 5.09
C SER A 99 -9.52 -10.53 4.95
N ALA A 100 -8.45 -11.17 4.48
CA ALA A 100 -7.12 -10.56 4.38
C ALA A 100 -7.11 -9.35 3.43
N ILE A 101 -7.88 -9.41 2.33
CA ILE A 101 -8.02 -8.29 1.40
C ILE A 101 -8.50 -7.03 2.14
N TRP A 102 -9.57 -7.18 2.93
CA TRP A 102 -10.12 -6.09 3.73
C TRP A 102 -9.16 -5.62 4.81
N GLY A 103 -8.47 -6.55 5.48
CA GLY A 103 -7.49 -6.22 6.50
C GLY A 103 -6.34 -5.38 5.94
N ILE A 104 -5.74 -5.82 4.84
CA ILE A 104 -4.61 -5.13 4.19
C ILE A 104 -5.07 -3.78 3.64
N ALA A 105 -6.18 -3.73 2.90
CA ALA A 105 -6.70 -2.49 2.34
C ALA A 105 -7.02 -1.45 3.43
N ASN A 106 -7.71 -1.86 4.51
CA ASN A 106 -8.01 -0.95 5.63
C ASN A 106 -6.74 -0.47 6.34
N THR A 107 -5.71 -1.31 6.45
CA THR A 107 -4.42 -0.89 7.00
C THR A 107 -3.79 0.19 6.13
N ILE A 108 -3.76 0.02 4.80
CA ILE A 108 -3.24 1.03 3.88
C ILE A 108 -4.05 2.32 3.98
N ILE A 109 -5.39 2.24 3.92
CA ILE A 109 -6.29 3.40 4.02
C ILE A 109 -6.04 4.16 5.33
N ARG A 110 -5.95 3.46 6.46
CA ARG A 110 -5.70 4.08 7.77
C ARG A 110 -4.29 4.67 7.85
N PHE A 111 -3.30 4.04 7.25
CA PHE A 111 -1.96 4.60 7.18
C PHE A 111 -1.98 5.90 6.37
N THR A 112 -2.63 5.90 5.20
CA THR A 112 -2.83 7.09 4.39
C THR A 112 -3.55 8.19 5.17
N GLU A 113 -4.68 7.88 5.82
CA GLU A 113 -5.50 8.84 6.57
C GLU A 113 -4.76 9.49 7.75
N ASN A 114 -3.92 8.71 8.46
CA ASN A 114 -3.31 9.15 9.71
C ASN A 114 -1.85 9.63 9.55
N VAL A 115 -1.16 9.23 8.49
CA VAL A 115 0.28 9.52 8.30
C VAL A 115 0.53 10.40 7.08
N LEU A 116 -0.16 10.14 5.96
CA LEU A 116 0.16 10.80 4.68
C LEU A 116 -0.76 11.97 4.33
N ARG A 117 -2.02 11.88 4.76
CA ARG A 117 -3.06 12.87 4.45
C ARG A 117 -2.72 14.21 5.11
N GLN A 118 -2.80 15.28 4.32
CA GLN A 118 -2.57 16.63 4.83
C GLN A 118 -3.79 17.14 5.61
N GLU A 119 -3.56 18.11 6.49
CA GLU A 119 -4.64 18.72 7.26
C GLU A 119 -5.67 19.39 6.32
N GLY A 120 -6.93 19.02 6.47
CA GLY A 120 -8.04 19.54 5.66
C GLY A 120 -8.30 18.76 4.35
N GLU A 121 -7.47 17.78 3.99
CA GLU A 121 -7.75 16.87 2.88
C GLU A 121 -8.67 15.73 3.28
N ASP A 122 -9.47 15.27 2.32
CA ASP A 122 -10.25 14.02 2.42
C ASP A 122 -9.43 12.82 1.96
N THR A 123 -9.59 11.68 2.64
CA THR A 123 -8.82 10.45 2.37
C THR A 123 -9.00 9.94 0.93
N VAL A 124 -10.19 10.08 0.34
CA VAL A 124 -10.45 9.66 -1.05
C VAL A 124 -9.63 10.50 -2.02
N ASP A 125 -9.55 11.81 -1.79
CA ASP A 125 -8.78 12.70 -2.65
C ASP A 125 -7.27 12.46 -2.50
N THR A 126 -6.78 12.23 -1.28
CA THR A 126 -5.39 11.80 -1.05
C THR A 126 -5.08 10.49 -1.78
N LEU A 127 -5.96 9.47 -1.71
CA LEU A 127 -5.79 8.21 -2.44
C LEU A 127 -5.77 8.41 -3.97
N LYS A 128 -6.60 9.31 -4.52
CA LYS A 128 -6.59 9.64 -5.96
C LYS A 128 -5.31 10.35 -6.40
N THR A 129 -4.78 11.24 -5.57
CA THR A 129 -3.50 11.91 -5.80
C THR A 129 -2.37 10.89 -5.79
N MET A 130 -2.28 10.06 -4.73
CA MET A 130 -1.31 8.98 -4.64
C MET A 130 -1.39 8.04 -5.85
N ARG A 131 -2.60 7.64 -6.27
CA ARG A 131 -2.76 6.82 -7.49
C ARG A 131 -2.09 7.46 -8.69
N THR A 132 -2.28 8.76 -8.89
CA THR A 132 -1.71 9.52 -10.01
C THR A 132 -0.18 9.49 -9.96
N GLU A 133 0.41 9.76 -8.80
CA GLU A 133 1.86 9.75 -8.60
C GLU A 133 2.47 8.35 -8.78
N HIS A 134 1.82 7.31 -8.25
CA HIS A 134 2.26 5.92 -8.43
C HIS A 134 2.15 5.49 -9.91
N LEU A 135 1.12 5.93 -10.64
CA LEU A 135 0.98 5.66 -12.07
C LEU A 135 2.07 6.34 -12.89
N GLU A 136 2.41 7.58 -12.58
CA GLU A 136 3.51 8.28 -13.24
C GLU A 136 4.84 7.56 -13.02
N ARG A 137 5.12 7.13 -11.78
CA ARG A 137 6.31 6.32 -11.46
C ARG A 137 6.32 4.98 -12.21
N ALA A 138 5.20 4.26 -12.22
CA ALA A 138 5.10 2.96 -12.90
C ALA A 138 5.26 3.06 -14.42
N ARG A 139 4.91 4.19 -15.04
CA ARG A 139 5.12 4.44 -16.48
C ARG A 139 6.55 4.83 -16.83
N ALA A 140 7.31 5.31 -15.84
CA ALA A 140 8.69 5.76 -16.02
C ALA A 140 9.73 4.66 -15.73
N ALA A 141 9.32 3.55 -15.11
CA ALA A 141 10.14 2.37 -14.80
C ALA A 141 10.26 1.43 -16.01
#